data_AF-A0A9X9ACR5-F1
#
_entry.id   AF-A0A9X9ACR5-F1
#
_cell.length_a   1.000
_cell.length_b   1.000
_cell.length_c   1.000
_cell.angle_alpha   90.00
_cell.angle_beta   90.00
_cell.angle_gamma   90.00
#
_symmetry.space_group_name_H-M   'P 1'
#
loop_
_entity.id
_entity.type
_entity.pdbx_description
1 polymer ?
#
loop_
_entity_poly.entity_id
_entity_poly.type
_entity_poly.pdbx_seq_one_letter_code
_entity_poly.pdbx_strand_id
1 'polypeptide(L)'
;MKRYKKIIFILSLFILSNVLQNIQICAETINSTVIQELSRTKQKLKKVAPKKVYDFEGKKEDAEKWGQEQYLDWQHNKLNKDELKLIKKYSNDFRLSKQIDILLEKTRGKITDIDYYFGEINLLDKALQKEKTNHKLYVYQRVDEEHFGYDKNFLKSGMEINHNNFEIFKEGLVDNHAILNMHGYMETSLHGETSNLSQAPPIYIRIEVPEGVSSGYIGGVQENKGENNFLLERGQAIQILDASIINQKGREFIKLEAKLIPKEKLKQVIEQYNEELNNELALNKEYPDLIHMDLTGRWITDYYIQTKDVVQSIKNINHNLLLTLQKFAADIPDGTPHLIIADYKPTEHEAFEHMKGNPEDDNALGLHKTDGGHNTIVSLLNNIIQEQDEHLTTLHELGHAVDDLIFKQISKGDVFNMIYQKEKDFFPNDGGAGSHAKSDVEEFFAECFGYYYLNNDSREKLKNGAPTTYNFFEKGLQI
;
A
#
# COMPACT_ATOMS: atom_id res chain seq x y z
N MET A 1 48.71 60.04 12.18
CA MET A 1 48.11 58.79 11.66
C MET A 1 48.47 57.49 12.40
N LYS A 2 49.67 57.30 13.00
CA LYS A 2 50.05 56.03 13.67
C LYS A 2 49.36 55.76 15.03
N ARG A 3 48.88 56.78 15.76
CA ARG A 3 48.20 56.60 17.07
C ARG A 3 46.73 56.15 16.95
N TYR A 4 45.99 56.60 15.93
CA TYR A 4 44.59 56.22 15.72
C TYR A 4 44.41 54.76 15.29
N LYS A 5 45.33 54.20 14.49
CA LYS A 5 45.29 52.78 14.09
C LYS A 5 45.50 51.82 15.28
N LYS A 6 46.25 52.25 16.32
CA LYS A 6 46.53 51.42 17.50
C LYS A 6 45.31 51.32 18.44
N ILE A 7 44.53 52.41 18.54
CA ILE A 7 43.31 52.43 19.37
C ILE A 7 42.19 51.60 18.73
N ILE A 8 42.00 51.69 17.41
CA ILE A 8 40.98 50.90 16.69
C ILE A 8 41.31 49.39 16.76
N PHE A 9 42.59 49.01 16.68
CA PHE A 9 43.00 47.60 16.78
C PHE A 9 42.80 47.01 18.19
N ILE A 10 43.00 47.81 19.25
CA ILE A 10 42.76 47.39 20.64
C ILE A 10 41.25 47.26 20.91
N LEU A 11 40.44 48.18 20.39
CA LEU A 11 38.97 48.08 20.50
C LEU A 11 38.41 46.88 19.73
N SER A 12 38.92 46.55 18.54
CA SER A 12 38.47 45.38 17.79
C SER A 12 38.85 44.06 18.47
N LEU A 13 40.00 43.99 19.13
CA LEU A 13 40.40 42.84 19.96
C LEU A 13 39.53 42.67 21.21
N PHE A 14 39.14 43.77 21.86
CA PHE A 14 38.26 43.71 23.02
C PHE A 14 36.85 43.23 22.66
N ILE A 15 36.31 43.69 21.53
CA ILE A 15 35.00 43.25 21.01
C ILE A 15 35.07 41.76 20.61
N LEU A 16 36.13 41.32 19.92
CA LEU A 16 36.29 39.90 19.59
C LEU A 16 36.37 39.01 20.84
N SER A 17 37.07 39.45 21.90
CA SER A 17 37.20 38.65 23.13
C SER A 17 35.88 38.47 23.87
N ASN A 18 35.03 39.50 23.90
CA ASN A 18 33.71 39.43 24.53
C ASN A 18 32.73 38.58 23.70
N VAL A 19 32.82 38.63 22.37
CA VAL A 19 32.02 37.77 21.48
C VAL A 19 32.42 36.30 21.65
N LEU A 20 33.72 35.99 21.73
CA LEU A 20 34.22 34.63 21.97
C LEU A 20 33.82 34.08 23.35
N GLN A 21 33.88 34.90 24.41
CA GLN A 21 33.42 34.50 25.74
C GLN A 21 31.90 34.21 25.77
N ASN A 22 31.09 35.05 25.13
CA ASN A 22 29.65 34.83 25.06
C ASN A 22 29.28 33.59 24.24
N ILE A 23 30.00 33.31 23.14
CA ILE A 23 29.82 32.08 22.36
C ILE A 23 30.17 30.85 23.20
N GLN A 24 31.24 30.90 24.00
CA GLN A 24 31.67 29.79 24.84
C GLN A 24 30.68 29.52 25.99
N ILE A 25 30.14 30.57 26.63
CA ILE A 25 29.10 30.45 27.65
C ILE A 25 27.80 29.87 27.06
N CYS A 26 27.39 30.31 25.86
CA CYS A 26 26.25 29.73 25.16
C CYS A 26 26.45 28.25 24.82
N ALA A 27 27.64 27.87 24.35
CA ALA A 27 27.97 26.49 24.04
C ALA A 27 27.93 25.59 25.30
N GLU A 28 28.48 26.05 26.43
CA GLU A 28 28.44 25.30 27.70
C GLU A 28 27.02 25.17 28.25
N THR A 29 26.20 26.21 28.11
CA THR A 29 24.79 26.20 28.54
C THR A 29 23.97 25.23 27.69
N ILE A 30 24.17 25.22 26.37
CA ILE A 30 23.49 24.27 25.46
C ILE A 30 23.93 22.83 25.77
N ASN A 31 25.23 22.60 25.96
CA ASN A 31 25.75 21.26 26.25
C ASN A 31 25.24 20.74 27.60
N SER A 32 25.18 21.59 28.64
CA SER A 32 24.63 21.21 29.94
C SER A 32 23.13 20.87 29.87
N THR A 33 22.36 21.62 29.08
CA THR A 33 20.92 21.40 28.88
C THR A 33 20.66 20.09 28.13
N VAL A 34 21.41 19.83 27.06
CA VAL A 34 21.33 18.59 26.26
C VAL A 34 21.74 17.37 27.09
N ILE A 35 22.79 17.49 27.92
CA ILE A 35 23.22 16.41 28.84
C ILE A 35 22.16 16.16 29.93
N GLN A 36 21.49 17.21 30.41
CA GLN A 36 20.43 17.09 31.42
C GLN A 36 19.15 16.48 30.83
N GLU A 37 18.81 16.77 29.57
CA GLU A 37 17.73 16.09 28.85
C GLU A 37 18.09 14.64 28.53
N LEU A 38 19.30 14.36 28.02
CA LEU A 38 19.76 13.00 27.76
C LEU A 38 19.81 12.14 29.03
N SER A 39 20.16 12.71 30.18
CA SER A 39 20.15 12.01 31.47
C SER A 39 18.71 11.79 31.98
N ARG A 40 17.79 12.74 31.79
CA ARG A 40 16.35 12.55 32.06
C ARG A 40 15.72 11.50 31.15
N THR A 41 16.08 11.47 29.88
CA THR A 41 15.61 10.46 28.91
C THR A 41 16.20 9.09 29.21
N LYS A 42 17.49 9.00 29.60
CA LYS A 42 18.13 7.76 30.08
C LYS A 42 17.55 7.28 31.43
N GLN A 43 17.10 8.18 32.31
CA GLN A 43 16.39 7.82 33.53
C GLN A 43 14.95 7.35 33.24
N LYS A 44 14.23 7.96 32.29
CA LYS A 44 12.93 7.46 31.80
C LYS A 44 13.04 6.09 31.10
N LEU A 45 14.18 5.79 30.48
CA LEU A 45 14.46 4.50 29.83
C LEU A 45 14.94 3.40 30.80
N LYS A 46 15.17 3.69 32.09
CA LYS A 46 15.52 2.67 33.09
C LYS A 46 14.30 2.31 33.95
N LYS A 47 13.78 1.10 33.69
CA LYS A 47 12.67 0.36 34.35
C LYS A 47 11.27 0.52 33.75
N VAL A 48 11.12 0.15 32.48
CA VAL A 48 9.90 -0.57 32.06
C VAL A 48 10.30 -2.05 32.02
N ALA A 49 9.73 -2.87 32.90
CA ALA A 49 9.90 -4.33 32.80
C ALA A 49 9.49 -4.76 31.38
N PRO A 50 10.18 -5.71 30.73
CA PRO A 50 9.79 -6.13 29.40
C PRO A 50 8.31 -6.54 29.42
N LYS A 51 7.50 -5.91 28.57
CA LYS A 51 6.09 -6.27 28.44
C LYS A 51 6.03 -7.76 28.13
N LYS A 52 5.29 -8.51 28.95
CA LYS A 52 5.13 -9.95 28.80
C LYS A 52 4.57 -10.26 27.39
N VAL A 53 5.21 -11.18 26.68
CA VAL A 53 4.77 -11.70 25.40
C VAL A 53 4.28 -13.13 25.62
N TYR A 54 3.09 -13.47 25.13
CA TYR A 54 2.53 -14.81 25.24
C TYR A 54 2.80 -15.62 23.99
N ASP A 55 3.29 -16.85 24.19
CA ASP A 55 3.52 -17.80 23.12
C ASP A 55 3.18 -19.22 23.60
N PHE A 56 2.14 -19.79 22.99
CA PHE A 56 1.66 -21.13 23.29
C PHE A 56 1.93 -22.13 22.17
N GLU A 57 2.91 -21.89 21.28
CA GLU A 57 3.28 -22.87 20.25
C GLU A 57 3.47 -24.26 20.86
N GLY A 58 2.65 -25.24 20.43
CA GLY A 58 2.70 -26.61 20.96
C GLY A 58 2.24 -26.79 22.42
N LYS A 59 1.58 -25.79 23.02
CA LYS A 59 1.11 -25.81 24.42
C LYS A 59 -0.41 -25.66 24.48
N LYS A 60 -1.12 -26.64 23.94
CA LYS A 60 -2.57 -26.62 23.78
C LYS A 60 -3.33 -26.38 25.10
N GLU A 61 -2.99 -27.08 26.17
CA GLU A 61 -3.69 -26.97 27.45
C GLU A 61 -3.45 -25.60 28.12
N ASP A 62 -2.22 -25.07 28.03
CA ASP A 62 -1.89 -23.74 28.56
C ASP A 62 -2.62 -22.64 27.77
N ALA A 63 -2.70 -22.78 26.44
CA ALA A 63 -3.44 -21.88 25.58
C ALA A 63 -4.94 -21.85 25.90
N GLU A 64 -5.55 -23.02 26.10
CA GLU A 64 -6.96 -23.15 26.46
C GLU A 64 -7.24 -22.46 27.79
N LYS A 65 -6.46 -22.79 28.81
CA LYS A 65 -6.61 -22.22 30.15
C LYS A 65 -6.45 -20.70 30.12
N TRP A 66 -5.41 -20.20 29.45
CA TRP A 66 -5.18 -18.77 29.32
C TRP A 66 -6.32 -18.08 28.56
N GLY A 67 -6.77 -18.62 27.43
CA GLY A 67 -7.85 -18.05 26.64
C GLY A 67 -9.16 -17.96 27.41
N GLN A 68 -9.51 -19.03 28.13
CA GLN A 68 -10.70 -19.05 28.99
C GLN A 68 -10.60 -18.02 30.11
N GLU A 69 -9.47 -17.94 30.81
CA GLU A 69 -9.27 -16.98 31.91
C GLU A 69 -9.28 -15.52 31.43
N GLN A 70 -8.60 -15.22 30.32
CA GLN A 70 -8.48 -13.84 29.82
C GLN A 70 -9.79 -13.31 29.23
N TYR A 71 -10.56 -14.16 28.53
CA TYR A 71 -11.75 -13.73 27.79
C TYR A 71 -13.08 -14.12 28.45
N LEU A 72 -13.04 -14.62 29.70
CA LEU A 72 -14.25 -14.99 30.45
C LEU A 72 -15.23 -13.82 30.57
N ASP A 73 -14.73 -12.64 30.96
CA ASP A 73 -15.58 -11.45 31.13
C ASP A 73 -16.21 -11.00 29.81
N TRP A 74 -15.44 -11.04 28.71
CA TRP A 74 -15.96 -10.74 27.39
C TRP A 74 -17.11 -11.68 27.02
N GLN A 75 -16.90 -12.98 27.13
CA GLN A 75 -17.88 -14.01 26.76
C GLN A 75 -19.15 -13.97 27.62
N HIS A 76 -19.04 -13.70 28.92
CA HIS A 76 -20.15 -13.82 29.86
C HIS A 76 -20.86 -12.49 30.17
N ASN A 77 -20.14 -11.37 30.17
CA ASN A 77 -20.64 -10.10 30.68
C ASN A 77 -20.67 -8.98 29.63
N LYS A 78 -19.73 -8.97 28.66
CA LYS A 78 -19.68 -7.89 27.65
C LYS A 78 -20.54 -8.18 26.42
N LEU A 79 -20.61 -9.44 25.99
CA LEU A 79 -21.42 -9.85 24.86
C LEU A 79 -22.91 -9.92 25.22
N ASN A 80 -23.75 -9.35 24.36
CA ASN A 80 -25.19 -9.56 24.44
C ASN A 80 -25.58 -10.92 23.82
N LYS A 81 -26.86 -11.30 23.96
CA LYS A 81 -27.35 -12.61 23.50
C LYS A 81 -27.20 -12.81 21.99
N ASP A 82 -27.43 -11.77 21.19
CA ASP A 82 -27.37 -11.87 19.72
C ASP A 82 -25.92 -11.93 19.24
N GLU A 83 -25.03 -11.13 19.84
CA GLU A 83 -23.58 -11.17 19.58
C GLU A 83 -23.00 -12.56 19.92
N LEU A 84 -23.30 -13.09 21.10
CA LEU A 84 -22.83 -14.42 21.52
C LEU A 84 -23.38 -15.52 20.62
N LYS A 85 -24.64 -15.43 20.20
CA LYS A 85 -25.26 -16.37 19.26
C LYS A 85 -24.57 -16.30 17.90
N LEU A 86 -24.25 -15.11 17.41
CA LEU A 86 -23.57 -14.95 16.14
C LEU A 86 -22.12 -15.44 16.19
N ILE A 87 -21.36 -15.13 17.24
CA ILE A 87 -20.00 -15.67 17.41
C ILE A 87 -20.03 -17.19 17.41
N LYS A 88 -20.95 -17.80 18.17
CA LYS A 88 -21.15 -19.27 18.14
C LYS A 88 -21.47 -19.78 16.74
N LYS A 89 -22.34 -19.11 16.00
CA LYS A 89 -22.68 -19.51 14.64
C LYS A 89 -21.46 -19.38 13.72
N TYR A 90 -20.76 -18.24 13.73
CA TYR A 90 -19.58 -17.98 12.92
C TYR A 90 -18.48 -19.02 13.17
N SER A 91 -18.18 -19.32 14.44
CA SER A 91 -17.12 -20.26 14.82
C SER A 91 -17.41 -21.74 14.54
N ASN A 92 -18.66 -22.09 14.23
CA ASN A 92 -19.09 -23.48 14.01
C ASN A 92 -19.67 -23.72 12.60
N ASP A 93 -20.03 -22.66 11.87
CA ASP A 93 -20.56 -22.72 10.51
C ASP A 93 -19.50 -22.23 9.51
N PHE A 94 -18.67 -23.17 9.04
CA PHE A 94 -17.63 -22.90 8.05
C PHE A 94 -18.17 -22.24 6.77
N ARG A 95 -19.43 -22.52 6.40
CA ARG A 95 -20.02 -21.91 5.21
C ARG A 95 -20.29 -20.42 5.46
N LEU A 96 -20.81 -20.07 6.63
CA LEU A 96 -21.03 -18.68 7.01
C LEU A 96 -19.71 -17.90 7.06
N SER A 97 -18.70 -18.40 7.77
CA SER A 97 -17.41 -17.69 7.90
C SER A 97 -16.76 -17.48 6.52
N LYS A 98 -16.69 -18.54 5.71
CA LYS A 98 -16.17 -18.46 4.34
C LYS A 98 -16.93 -17.47 3.45
N GLN A 99 -18.27 -17.42 3.54
CA GLN A 99 -19.06 -16.50 2.73
C GLN A 99 -18.90 -15.04 3.16
N ILE A 100 -18.75 -14.79 4.46
CA ILE A 100 -18.40 -13.46 4.99
C ILE A 100 -17.02 -13.04 4.51
N ASP A 101 -16.01 -13.92 4.61
CA ASP A 101 -14.66 -13.58 4.19
C ASP A 101 -14.58 -13.32 2.67
N ILE A 102 -15.24 -14.14 1.85
CA ILE A 102 -15.34 -13.89 0.40
C ILE A 102 -15.97 -12.52 0.10
N LEU A 103 -17.05 -12.16 0.82
CA LEU A 103 -17.67 -10.85 0.65
C LEU A 103 -16.69 -9.73 1.01
N LEU A 104 -16.03 -9.84 2.17
CA LEU A 104 -15.10 -8.83 2.66
C LEU A 104 -13.89 -8.66 1.74
N GLU A 105 -13.32 -9.75 1.21
CA GLU A 105 -12.23 -9.67 0.24
C GLU A 105 -12.70 -9.05 -1.08
N LYS A 106 -13.88 -9.46 -1.58
CA LYS A 106 -14.45 -8.91 -2.82
C LYS A 106 -14.73 -7.41 -2.72
N THR A 107 -15.20 -6.95 -1.57
CA THR A 107 -15.56 -5.55 -1.36
C THR A 107 -14.44 -4.74 -0.72
N ARG A 108 -13.25 -5.33 -0.53
CA ARG A 108 -12.09 -4.71 0.14
C ARG A 108 -12.46 -4.16 1.52
N GLY A 109 -13.38 -4.84 2.20
CA GLY A 109 -13.93 -4.49 3.50
C GLY A 109 -14.96 -3.34 3.50
N LYS A 110 -15.29 -2.75 2.34
CA LYS A 110 -16.33 -1.72 2.19
C LYS A 110 -17.69 -2.40 2.02
N ILE A 111 -18.53 -2.38 3.05
CA ILE A 111 -19.88 -2.99 3.02
C ILE A 111 -20.96 -1.93 3.23
N THR A 112 -22.13 -2.20 2.67
CA THR A 112 -23.34 -1.35 2.67
C THR A 112 -24.55 -2.13 3.18
N ASP A 113 -25.64 -1.44 3.52
CA ASP A 113 -26.85 -2.05 4.09
C ASP A 113 -27.60 -3.00 3.15
N ILE A 114 -27.30 -2.94 1.85
CA ILE A 114 -27.83 -3.85 0.83
C ILE A 114 -27.03 -5.16 0.74
N ASP A 115 -25.85 -5.26 1.36
CA ASP A 115 -25.04 -6.48 1.32
C ASP A 115 -25.63 -7.57 2.22
N TYR A 116 -25.65 -8.81 1.71
CA TYR A 116 -26.36 -9.93 2.33
C TYR A 116 -25.96 -10.20 3.79
N TYR A 117 -24.68 -10.03 4.14
CA TYR A 117 -24.16 -10.26 5.50
C TYR A 117 -23.91 -8.96 6.30
N PHE A 118 -24.45 -7.82 5.87
CA PHE A 118 -24.20 -6.54 6.53
C PHE A 118 -24.58 -6.57 8.02
N GLY A 119 -25.72 -7.18 8.36
CA GLY A 119 -26.18 -7.31 9.74
C GLY A 119 -25.22 -8.14 10.60
N GLU A 120 -24.80 -9.29 10.08
CA GLU A 120 -23.84 -10.18 10.74
C GLU A 120 -22.47 -9.50 10.92
N ILE A 121 -21.91 -8.90 9.88
CA ILE A 121 -20.60 -8.24 9.94
C ILE A 121 -20.63 -7.09 10.96
N ASN A 122 -21.66 -6.25 10.95
CA ASN A 122 -21.78 -5.17 11.95
C ASN A 122 -21.90 -5.70 13.38
N LEU A 123 -22.58 -6.82 13.58
CA LEU A 123 -22.73 -7.42 14.90
C LEU A 123 -21.42 -8.09 15.37
N LEU A 124 -20.66 -8.72 14.47
CA LEU A 124 -19.30 -9.22 14.74
C LEU A 124 -18.34 -8.08 15.09
N ASP A 125 -18.34 -6.99 14.30
CA ASP A 125 -17.52 -5.80 14.57
C ASP A 125 -17.81 -5.23 15.97
N LYS A 126 -19.10 -5.05 16.31
CA LYS A 126 -19.51 -4.59 17.65
C LYS A 126 -19.09 -5.55 18.77
N ALA A 127 -19.19 -6.86 18.53
CA ALA A 127 -18.82 -7.87 19.51
C ALA A 127 -17.32 -7.85 19.81
N LEU A 128 -16.48 -7.79 18.77
CA LEU A 128 -15.02 -7.79 18.90
C LEU A 128 -14.48 -6.47 19.46
N GLN A 129 -15.07 -5.33 19.13
CA GLN A 129 -14.65 -4.01 19.67
C GLN A 129 -14.73 -3.89 21.19
N LYS A 130 -15.48 -4.78 21.86
CA LYS A 130 -15.63 -4.80 23.33
C LYS A 130 -14.46 -5.42 24.07
N GLU A 131 -13.53 -6.05 23.36
CA GLU A 131 -12.35 -6.64 23.95
C GLU A 131 -11.11 -6.41 23.10
N LYS A 132 -9.97 -6.20 23.77
CA LYS A 132 -8.70 -5.93 23.12
C LYS A 132 -7.60 -6.77 23.74
N THR A 133 -6.58 -7.09 22.93
CA THR A 133 -5.37 -7.70 23.45
C THR A 133 -4.73 -6.80 24.51
N ASN A 134 -4.54 -7.30 25.72
CA ASN A 134 -3.90 -6.58 26.82
C ASN A 134 -2.37 -6.78 26.86
N HIS A 135 -1.87 -7.67 26.03
CA HIS A 135 -0.47 -8.03 25.91
C HIS A 135 -0.14 -8.35 24.46
N LYS A 136 1.15 -8.33 24.14
CA LYS A 136 1.62 -8.94 22.91
C LYS A 136 1.46 -10.46 23.00
N LEU A 137 1.06 -11.10 21.91
CA LEU A 137 0.98 -12.54 21.82
C LEU A 137 1.30 -13.03 20.41
N TYR A 138 1.63 -14.32 20.29
CA TYR A 138 1.68 -15.01 19.02
C TYR A 138 0.39 -15.80 18.80
N VAL A 139 -0.12 -15.73 17.58
CA VAL A 139 -1.21 -16.56 17.10
C VAL A 139 -0.78 -17.27 15.81
N TYR A 140 -1.51 -18.30 15.45
CA TYR A 140 -1.09 -19.27 14.45
C TYR A 140 -2.17 -19.51 13.42
N GLN A 141 -1.80 -19.58 12.15
CA GLN A 141 -2.72 -19.89 11.07
C GLN A 141 -2.10 -20.92 10.13
N ARG A 142 -2.92 -21.84 9.60
CA ARG A 142 -2.50 -22.75 8.54
C ARG A 142 -3.28 -22.46 7.28
N VAL A 143 -2.58 -22.26 6.18
CA VAL A 143 -3.18 -21.88 4.89
C VAL A 143 -2.55 -22.65 3.74
N ASP A 144 -3.32 -22.81 2.67
CA ASP A 144 -2.85 -23.42 1.43
C ASP A 144 -2.15 -22.40 0.53
N GLU A 145 -1.48 -22.89 -0.49
CA GLU A 145 -0.70 -22.10 -1.46
C GLU A 145 -1.55 -20.99 -2.12
N GLU A 146 -2.82 -21.28 -2.36
CA GLU A 146 -3.81 -20.37 -2.96
C GLU A 146 -4.03 -19.10 -2.13
N HIS A 147 -3.78 -19.14 -0.82
CA HIS A 147 -3.83 -17.97 0.05
C HIS A 147 -2.83 -16.89 -0.38
N PHE A 148 -1.72 -17.32 -0.97
CA PHE A 148 -0.65 -16.47 -1.48
C PHE A 148 -0.68 -16.35 -3.01
N GLY A 149 -1.78 -16.71 -3.68
CA GLY A 149 -1.92 -16.60 -5.13
C GLY A 149 -1.21 -17.70 -5.94
N TYR A 150 -0.70 -18.74 -5.29
CA TYR A 150 -0.05 -19.86 -5.98
C TYR A 150 -1.01 -21.02 -6.24
N ASP A 151 -0.76 -21.76 -7.32
CA ASP A 151 -1.52 -22.97 -7.62
C ASP A 151 -1.41 -24.03 -6.53
N LYS A 152 -2.47 -24.82 -6.38
CA LYS A 152 -2.49 -25.95 -5.46
C LYS A 152 -1.33 -26.92 -5.75
N ASN A 153 -0.60 -27.30 -4.70
CA ASN A 153 0.61 -28.12 -4.74
C ASN A 153 1.85 -27.45 -5.32
N PHE A 154 1.85 -26.13 -5.58
CA PHE A 154 3.05 -25.40 -6.00
C PHE A 154 4.23 -25.65 -5.06
N LEU A 155 4.02 -25.67 -3.74
CA LEU A 155 5.09 -25.83 -2.76
C LEU A 155 5.40 -27.30 -2.41
N LYS A 156 4.59 -28.25 -2.86
CA LYS A 156 4.61 -29.64 -2.35
C LYS A 156 5.33 -30.58 -3.31
N SER A 157 6.16 -31.46 -2.74
CA SER A 157 6.71 -32.66 -3.38
C SER A 157 6.39 -33.88 -2.51
N GLY A 158 5.14 -34.34 -2.54
CA GLY A 158 4.67 -35.41 -1.66
C GLY A 158 4.63 -34.98 -0.18
N MET A 159 5.50 -35.58 0.65
CA MET A 159 5.64 -35.22 2.07
C MET A 159 6.69 -34.12 2.31
N GLU A 160 7.44 -33.76 1.28
CA GLU A 160 8.51 -32.76 1.31
C GLU A 160 8.06 -31.45 0.66
N ILE A 161 8.81 -30.37 0.90
CA ILE A 161 8.66 -29.09 0.21
C ILE A 161 9.55 -29.08 -1.03
N ASN A 162 9.02 -28.57 -2.15
CA ASN A 162 9.85 -28.33 -3.32
C ASN A 162 10.77 -27.12 -3.05
N HIS A 163 12.05 -27.38 -2.84
CA HIS A 163 13.05 -26.36 -2.52
C HIS A 163 13.15 -25.22 -3.54
N ASN A 164 13.08 -25.50 -4.85
CA ASN A 164 13.16 -24.44 -5.86
C ASN A 164 11.95 -23.52 -5.79
N ASN A 165 10.76 -24.08 -5.61
CA ASN A 165 9.52 -23.30 -5.48
C ASN A 165 9.46 -22.58 -4.14
N PHE A 166 10.09 -23.13 -3.09
CA PHE A 166 10.26 -22.45 -1.81
C PHE A 166 11.15 -21.21 -1.93
N GLU A 167 12.25 -21.26 -2.68
CA GLU A 167 13.08 -20.07 -2.90
C GLU A 167 12.31 -18.97 -3.65
N ILE A 168 11.54 -19.32 -4.69
CA ILE A 168 10.65 -18.37 -5.40
C ILE A 168 9.63 -17.75 -4.43
N PHE A 169 8.98 -18.59 -3.62
CA PHE A 169 8.02 -18.15 -2.62
C PHE A 169 8.64 -17.23 -1.57
N LYS A 170 9.87 -17.53 -1.15
CA LYS A 170 10.62 -16.74 -0.17
C LYS A 170 11.06 -15.40 -0.76
N GLU A 171 11.56 -15.37 -1.99
CA GLU A 171 11.95 -14.14 -2.68
C GLU A 171 10.75 -13.19 -2.80
N GLY A 172 9.61 -13.70 -3.27
CA GLY A 172 8.39 -12.90 -3.45
C GLY A 172 7.82 -12.33 -2.16
N LEU A 173 8.00 -12.99 -1.01
CA LEU A 173 7.39 -12.58 0.26
C LEU A 173 8.36 -11.99 1.27
N VAL A 174 9.48 -12.66 1.53
CA VAL A 174 10.43 -12.28 2.59
C VAL A 174 11.38 -11.20 2.09
N ASP A 175 12.03 -11.42 0.95
CA ASP A 175 13.04 -10.48 0.44
C ASP A 175 12.39 -9.15 0.05
N ASN A 176 11.17 -9.19 -0.46
CA ASN A 176 10.33 -8.03 -0.74
C ASN A 176 9.66 -7.42 0.50
N HIS A 177 9.80 -8.02 1.69
CA HIS A 177 9.16 -7.56 2.93
C HIS A 177 7.63 -7.40 2.82
N ALA A 178 6.98 -8.38 2.18
CA ALA A 178 5.60 -8.31 1.75
C ALA A 178 4.62 -7.96 2.88
N ILE A 179 3.75 -6.99 2.59
CA ILE A 179 2.62 -6.56 3.41
C ILE A 179 1.34 -7.00 2.72
N LEU A 180 0.56 -7.83 3.40
CA LEU A 180 -0.72 -8.35 2.93
C LEU A 180 -1.86 -7.73 3.72
N ASN A 181 -2.79 -7.06 3.05
CA ASN A 181 -4.00 -6.54 3.65
C ASN A 181 -5.06 -7.65 3.74
N MET A 182 -5.57 -7.88 4.94
CA MET A 182 -6.55 -8.92 5.26
C MET A 182 -7.90 -8.25 5.51
N HIS A 183 -8.80 -8.29 4.51
CA HIS A 183 -10.10 -7.62 4.60
C HIS A 183 -11.08 -8.39 5.49
N GLY A 184 -10.96 -9.72 5.51
CA GLY A 184 -11.71 -10.63 6.37
C GLY A 184 -11.30 -10.60 7.84
N TYR A 185 -12.05 -11.32 8.68
CA TYR A 185 -11.60 -11.62 10.04
C TYR A 185 -10.49 -12.67 9.97
N MET A 186 -9.44 -12.56 10.79
CA MET A 186 -8.43 -13.62 10.84
C MET A 186 -8.81 -14.61 11.94
N GLU A 187 -9.32 -15.76 11.52
CA GLU A 187 -9.46 -16.92 12.39
C GLU A 187 -8.09 -17.61 12.54
N THR A 188 -7.57 -17.56 13.77
CA THR A 188 -6.25 -18.09 14.14
C THR A 188 -6.38 -19.05 15.31
N SER A 189 -5.31 -19.76 15.65
CA SER A 189 -5.19 -20.59 16.85
C SER A 189 -4.20 -19.96 17.82
N LEU A 190 -4.41 -20.12 19.13
CA LEU A 190 -3.43 -19.69 20.13
C LEU A 190 -2.16 -20.56 20.19
N HIS A 191 -2.18 -21.80 19.66
CA HIS A 191 -1.06 -22.76 19.82
C HIS A 191 -0.54 -23.39 18.53
N GLY A 192 -1.32 -23.35 17.44
CA GLY A 192 -0.86 -23.77 16.11
C GLY A 192 -0.79 -25.29 15.87
N GLU A 193 -1.11 -26.12 16.86
CA GLU A 193 -1.24 -27.55 16.67
C GLU A 193 -2.50 -27.91 15.88
N THR A 194 -2.39 -28.98 15.10
CA THR A 194 -3.51 -29.58 14.39
C THR A 194 -3.60 -31.05 14.72
N SER A 195 -4.81 -31.53 14.95
CA SER A 195 -5.09 -32.95 15.20
C SER A 195 -4.80 -33.82 13.97
N ASN A 196 -4.80 -33.23 12.76
CA ASN A 196 -4.63 -33.95 11.50
C ASN A 196 -3.53 -33.35 10.62
N LEU A 197 -2.27 -33.61 10.98
CA LEU A 197 -1.11 -33.14 10.22
C LEU A 197 -1.05 -33.66 8.77
N SER A 198 -1.71 -34.77 8.43
CA SER A 198 -1.69 -35.29 7.04
C SER A 198 -2.58 -34.51 6.09
N GLN A 199 -3.62 -33.84 6.61
CA GLN A 199 -4.51 -32.97 5.86
C GLN A 199 -4.22 -31.49 6.10
N ALA A 200 -3.30 -31.16 7.00
CA ALA A 200 -2.93 -29.79 7.30
C ALA A 200 -2.39 -29.07 6.05
N PRO A 201 -2.77 -27.80 5.85
CA PRO A 201 -2.18 -26.95 4.83
C PRO A 201 -0.65 -26.82 5.01
N PRO A 202 0.11 -26.67 3.91
CA PRO A 202 1.57 -26.67 3.91
C PRO A 202 2.19 -25.43 4.54
N ILE A 203 1.46 -24.32 4.60
CA ILE A 203 1.98 -23.06 5.13
C ILE A 203 1.44 -22.87 6.54
N TYR A 204 2.35 -22.62 7.47
CA TYR A 204 2.10 -22.43 8.89
C TYR A 204 2.63 -21.05 9.30
N ILE A 205 1.72 -20.11 9.53
CA ILE A 205 2.03 -18.71 9.82
C ILE A 205 2.01 -18.50 11.34
N ARG A 206 3.08 -17.94 11.88
CA ARG A 206 3.18 -17.44 13.25
C ARG A 206 3.13 -15.91 13.21
N ILE A 207 2.07 -15.33 13.77
CA ILE A 207 1.79 -13.90 13.68
C ILE A 207 2.00 -13.23 15.05
N GLU A 208 2.92 -12.28 15.16
CA GLU A 208 3.03 -11.40 16.34
C GLU A 208 1.88 -10.38 16.34
N VAL A 209 0.96 -10.51 17.29
CA VAL A 209 -0.15 -9.59 17.52
C VAL A 209 0.24 -8.57 18.60
N PRO A 210 0.20 -7.26 18.30
CA PRO A 210 0.48 -6.25 19.30
C PRO A 210 -0.65 -6.13 20.33
N GLU A 211 -0.33 -5.49 21.46
CA GLU A 211 -1.33 -5.04 22.43
C GLU A 211 -2.26 -3.98 21.80
N GLY A 212 -3.54 -4.01 22.17
CA GLY A 212 -4.56 -3.05 21.80
C GLY A 212 -5.40 -3.40 20.57
N VAL A 213 -5.25 -4.61 20.01
CA VAL A 213 -5.99 -5.09 18.84
C VAL A 213 -7.31 -5.70 19.27
N SER A 214 -8.43 -5.33 18.62
CA SER A 214 -9.72 -5.90 18.98
C SER A 214 -9.77 -7.38 18.57
N SER A 215 -10.15 -8.24 19.51
CA SER A 215 -10.03 -9.69 19.35
C SER A 215 -10.90 -10.44 20.34
N GLY A 216 -11.11 -11.73 20.09
CA GLY A 216 -11.87 -12.60 20.98
C GLY A 216 -11.38 -14.04 20.95
N TYR A 217 -11.23 -14.65 22.12
CA TYR A 217 -11.07 -16.09 22.22
C TYR A 217 -12.41 -16.79 21.94
N ILE A 218 -12.48 -17.57 20.87
CA ILE A 218 -13.68 -18.29 20.44
C ILE A 218 -13.61 -19.79 20.68
N GLY A 219 -12.45 -20.33 21.06
CA GLY A 219 -12.30 -21.76 21.39
C GLY A 219 -13.23 -22.25 22.51
N GLY A 220 -13.66 -21.39 23.43
CA GLY A 220 -14.63 -21.72 24.48
C GLY A 220 -16.07 -21.92 23.99
N VAL A 221 -16.38 -21.52 22.75
CA VAL A 221 -17.73 -21.60 22.17
C VAL A 221 -17.81 -22.49 20.92
N GLN A 222 -16.71 -23.14 20.56
CA GLN A 222 -16.64 -24.11 19.46
C GLN A 222 -17.10 -25.50 19.90
N GLU A 223 -17.75 -26.21 18.98
CA GLU A 223 -18.14 -27.61 19.15
C GLU A 223 -16.91 -28.53 19.12
N ASN A 224 -15.96 -28.25 18.22
CA ASN A 224 -14.67 -28.93 18.15
C ASN A 224 -13.71 -28.37 19.20
N LYS A 225 -13.82 -28.91 20.42
CA LYS A 225 -12.95 -28.51 21.53
C LYS A 225 -11.47 -28.79 21.23
N GLY A 226 -10.64 -27.76 21.34
CA GLY A 226 -9.18 -27.90 21.38
C GLY A 226 -8.41 -27.23 20.24
N GLU A 227 -9.05 -26.57 19.29
CA GLU A 227 -8.32 -25.70 18.34
C GLU A 227 -7.88 -24.39 18.99
N ASN A 228 -8.56 -24.00 20.08
CA ASN A 228 -8.32 -22.78 20.85
C ASN A 228 -8.33 -21.55 19.93
N ASN A 229 -9.36 -21.47 19.08
CA ASN A 229 -9.41 -20.43 18.06
C ASN A 229 -9.54 -19.05 18.69
N PHE A 230 -8.88 -18.12 18.03
CA PHE A 230 -8.72 -16.73 18.40
C PHE A 230 -9.04 -15.89 17.17
N LEU A 231 -10.07 -15.06 17.30
CA LEU A 231 -10.59 -14.26 16.21
C LEU A 231 -10.05 -12.84 16.34
N LEU A 232 -9.35 -12.39 15.31
CA LEU A 232 -8.92 -10.99 15.20
C LEU A 232 -9.95 -10.20 14.39
N GLU A 233 -10.15 -8.94 14.76
CA GLU A 233 -10.99 -8.03 13.99
C GLU A 233 -10.49 -7.91 12.53
N ARG A 234 -11.42 -7.60 11.63
CA ARG A 234 -11.16 -7.52 10.19
C ARG A 234 -10.38 -6.26 9.78
N GLY A 235 -9.83 -6.26 8.57
CA GLY A 235 -9.18 -5.08 7.97
C GLY A 235 -7.80 -4.76 8.55
N GLN A 236 -7.10 -5.78 9.03
CA GLN A 236 -5.71 -5.68 9.50
C GLN A 236 -4.78 -6.09 8.36
N ALA A 237 -3.50 -5.74 8.45
CA ALA A 237 -2.49 -6.31 7.57
C ALA A 237 -1.52 -7.23 8.32
N ILE A 238 -0.80 -8.06 7.59
CA ILE A 238 0.35 -8.80 8.09
C ILE A 238 1.58 -8.46 7.25
N GLN A 239 2.73 -8.31 7.90
CA GLN A 239 4.03 -8.21 7.25
C GLN A 239 4.77 -9.54 7.40
N ILE A 240 5.24 -10.11 6.30
CA ILE A 240 6.06 -11.32 6.30
C ILE A 240 7.51 -10.92 6.60
N LEU A 241 8.15 -11.62 7.54
CA LEU A 241 9.47 -11.29 8.05
C LEU A 241 10.51 -12.38 7.75
N ASP A 242 10.10 -13.65 7.78
CA ASP A 242 10.99 -14.78 7.52
C ASP A 242 10.19 -15.99 7.05
N ALA A 243 10.87 -16.90 6.35
CA ALA A 243 10.33 -18.16 5.88
C ALA A 243 11.36 -19.28 6.08
N SER A 244 10.92 -20.41 6.61
CA SER A 244 11.76 -21.60 6.80
C SER A 244 10.99 -22.89 6.54
N ILE A 245 11.69 -23.95 6.13
CA ILE A 245 11.12 -25.29 6.07
C ILE A 245 11.27 -25.94 7.44
N ILE A 246 10.17 -26.45 8.00
CA ILE A 246 10.13 -27.17 9.26
C ILE A 246 9.60 -28.60 9.05
N ASN A 247 10.05 -29.55 9.87
CA ASN A 247 9.53 -30.91 9.85
C ASN A 247 8.61 -31.16 11.07
N GLN A 248 7.39 -31.62 10.82
CA GLN A 248 6.44 -32.02 11.86
C GLN A 248 6.00 -33.46 11.60
N LYS A 249 6.49 -34.39 12.42
CA LYS A 249 6.19 -35.84 12.36
C LYS A 249 6.47 -36.45 10.98
N GLY A 250 7.58 -36.08 10.34
CA GLY A 250 8.01 -36.65 9.07
C GLY A 250 7.41 -35.98 7.82
N ARG A 251 6.61 -34.91 7.99
CA ARG A 251 6.11 -34.08 6.89
C ARG A 251 6.71 -32.68 6.99
N GLU A 252 7.10 -32.12 5.86
CA GLU A 252 7.62 -30.76 5.78
C GLU A 252 6.49 -29.73 5.59
N PHE A 253 6.69 -28.57 6.21
CA PHE A 253 5.83 -27.39 6.14
C PHE A 253 6.69 -26.15 5.97
N ILE A 254 6.14 -25.09 5.40
CA ILE A 254 6.76 -23.78 5.40
C ILE A 254 6.25 -23.02 6.63
N LYS A 255 7.15 -22.65 7.52
CA LYS A 255 6.87 -21.74 8.64
C LYS A 255 7.15 -20.31 8.20
N LEU A 256 6.12 -19.47 8.26
CA LEU A 256 6.23 -18.02 8.07
C LEU A 256 6.24 -17.33 9.42
N GLU A 257 7.21 -16.44 9.63
CA GLU A 257 7.17 -15.46 10.72
C GLU A 257 6.56 -14.18 10.18
N ALA A 258 5.51 -13.70 10.84
CA ALA A 258 4.78 -12.51 10.42
C ALA A 258 4.47 -11.61 11.62
N LYS A 259 4.17 -10.35 11.32
CA LYS A 259 3.75 -9.37 12.31
C LYS A 259 2.46 -8.70 11.86
N LEU A 260 1.51 -8.58 12.78
CA LEU A 260 0.30 -7.84 12.53
C LEU A 260 0.59 -6.33 12.42
N ILE A 261 0.09 -5.73 11.36
CA ILE A 261 0.01 -4.28 11.15
C ILE A 261 -1.46 -3.87 11.36
N PRO A 262 -1.77 -3.20 12.49
CA PRO A 262 -3.07 -2.60 12.72
C PRO A 262 -3.51 -1.68 11.59
N LYS A 263 -4.82 -1.65 11.29
CA LYS A 263 -5.43 -0.83 10.22
C LYS A 263 -4.91 0.61 10.17
N GLU A 264 -4.85 1.28 11.31
CA GLU A 264 -4.37 2.68 11.37
C GLU A 264 -2.87 2.82 11.09
N LYS A 265 -2.08 1.78 11.39
CA LYS A 265 -0.66 1.76 11.00
C LYS A 265 -0.47 1.42 9.54
N LEU A 266 -1.34 0.61 8.94
CA LEU A 266 -1.27 0.33 7.51
C LEU A 266 -1.46 1.62 6.69
N LYS A 267 -2.41 2.48 7.08
CA LYS A 267 -2.58 3.81 6.48
C LYS A 267 -1.30 4.64 6.55
N GLN A 268 -0.60 4.62 7.69
CA GLN A 268 0.67 5.33 7.86
C GLN A 268 1.78 4.76 6.95
N VAL A 269 1.81 3.45 6.74
CA VAL A 269 2.76 2.82 5.81
C VAL A 269 2.49 3.26 4.37
N ILE A 270 1.22 3.26 3.94
CA ILE A 270 0.84 3.72 2.60
C ILE A 270 1.17 5.22 2.41
N GLU A 271 0.95 6.05 3.44
CA GLU A 271 1.34 7.45 3.41
C GLU A 271 2.87 7.62 3.28
N GLN A 272 3.65 6.82 4.01
CA GLN A 272 5.12 6.83 3.87
C GLN A 272 5.57 6.43 2.47
N TYR A 273 4.91 5.44 1.85
CA TYR A 273 5.17 5.08 0.46
C TYR A 273 4.84 6.23 -0.49
N ASN A 274 3.74 6.94 -0.29
CA ASN A 274 3.41 8.14 -1.07
C ASN A 274 4.47 9.25 -0.93
N GLU A 275 4.93 9.52 0.30
CA GLU A 275 6.00 10.48 0.55
C GLU A 275 7.30 10.06 -0.17
N GLU A 276 7.68 8.78 -0.10
CA GLU A 276 8.86 8.22 -0.77
C GLU A 276 8.78 8.41 -2.28
N LEU A 277 7.67 8.03 -2.91
CA LEU A 277 7.46 8.15 -4.36
C LEU A 277 7.61 9.61 -4.83
N ASN A 278 7.00 10.55 -4.12
CA ASN A 278 7.08 11.97 -4.50
C ASN A 278 8.44 12.60 -4.17
N ASN A 279 9.14 12.12 -3.14
CA ASN A 279 10.52 12.53 -2.88
C ASN A 279 11.46 12.12 -4.03
N GLU A 280 11.20 11.00 -4.70
CA GLU A 280 12.00 10.57 -5.85
C GLU A 280 11.84 11.47 -7.09
N LEU A 281 10.70 12.14 -7.24
CA LEU A 281 10.48 13.13 -8.31
C LEU A 281 11.18 14.48 -8.03
N ALA A 282 11.53 14.74 -6.75
CA ALA A 282 12.20 15.96 -6.29
C ALA A 282 11.50 17.27 -6.71
N LEU A 283 10.16 17.27 -6.74
CA LEU A 283 9.35 18.43 -7.10
C LEU A 283 9.21 19.44 -5.95
N ASN A 284 8.48 20.54 -6.17
CA ASN A 284 8.37 21.61 -5.19
C ASN A 284 7.42 21.21 -4.04
N LYS A 285 7.95 21.24 -2.81
CA LYS A 285 7.22 20.92 -1.58
C LYS A 285 6.24 22.01 -1.12
N GLU A 286 6.24 23.18 -1.77
CA GLU A 286 5.20 24.21 -1.55
C GLU A 286 3.86 23.83 -2.18
N TYR A 287 3.87 22.95 -3.17
CA TYR A 287 2.66 22.40 -3.79
C TYR A 287 2.36 21.01 -3.22
N PRO A 288 1.09 20.57 -3.27
CA PRO A 288 0.75 19.17 -3.04
C PRO A 288 1.59 18.24 -3.92
N ASP A 289 1.76 17.02 -3.45
CA ASP A 289 2.46 15.96 -4.18
C ASP A 289 1.82 15.73 -5.57
N LEU A 290 2.55 15.16 -6.54
CA LEU A 290 1.99 14.93 -7.88
C LEU A 290 1.35 13.54 -7.99
N ILE A 291 1.94 12.56 -7.31
CA ILE A 291 1.53 11.16 -7.35
C ILE A 291 0.76 10.84 -6.09
N HIS A 292 -0.36 10.14 -6.23
CA HIS A 292 -1.08 9.54 -5.12
C HIS A 292 -1.36 8.07 -5.40
N MET A 293 -0.64 7.20 -4.68
CA MET A 293 -0.86 5.77 -4.68
C MET A 293 -2.00 5.42 -3.73
N ASP A 294 -3.10 4.91 -4.27
CA ASP A 294 -4.29 4.49 -3.50
C ASP A 294 -4.46 2.97 -3.59
N LEU A 295 -3.88 2.26 -2.61
CA LEU A 295 -3.93 0.81 -2.52
C LEU A 295 -4.97 0.39 -1.50
N THR A 296 -5.96 -0.37 -1.95
CA THR A 296 -7.00 -0.90 -1.09
C THR A 296 -7.14 -2.42 -1.17
N GLY A 297 -6.41 -3.10 -2.04
CA GLY A 297 -6.41 -4.55 -2.17
C GLY A 297 -5.46 -5.24 -1.21
N ARG A 298 -5.25 -6.54 -1.45
CA ARG A 298 -4.43 -7.43 -0.62
C ARG A 298 -2.93 -7.17 -0.75
N TRP A 299 -2.42 -6.95 -1.96
CA TRP A 299 -0.99 -7.03 -2.30
C TRP A 299 -0.27 -5.69 -2.19
N ILE A 300 -0.20 -5.13 -0.99
CA ILE A 300 0.26 -3.74 -0.77
C ILE A 300 1.69 -3.52 -1.26
N THR A 301 2.62 -4.39 -0.88
CA THR A 301 4.04 -4.24 -1.26
C THR A 301 4.25 -4.44 -2.75
N ASP A 302 3.60 -5.42 -3.37
CA ASP A 302 3.78 -5.70 -4.80
C ASP A 302 3.33 -4.51 -5.64
N TYR A 303 2.15 -3.94 -5.34
CA TYR A 303 1.68 -2.74 -6.03
C TYR A 303 2.52 -1.50 -5.71
N TYR A 304 3.10 -1.39 -4.51
CA TYR A 304 4.06 -0.32 -4.21
C TYR A 304 5.33 -0.43 -5.06
N ILE A 305 5.91 -1.63 -5.19
CA ILE A 305 7.09 -1.87 -6.04
C ILE A 305 6.77 -1.53 -7.50
N GLN A 306 5.63 -2.00 -8.01
CA GLN A 306 5.17 -1.67 -9.36
C GLN A 306 4.99 -0.16 -9.56
N THR A 307 4.36 0.52 -8.60
CA THR A 307 4.17 1.99 -8.63
C THR A 307 5.52 2.71 -8.63
N LYS A 308 6.49 2.22 -7.87
CA LYS A 308 7.84 2.78 -7.82
C LYS A 308 8.56 2.67 -9.17
N ASP A 309 8.38 1.56 -9.87
CA ASP A 309 8.92 1.36 -11.22
C ASP A 309 8.22 2.29 -12.24
N VAL A 310 6.90 2.48 -12.13
CA VAL A 310 6.14 3.48 -12.90
C VAL A 310 6.69 4.90 -12.65
N VAL A 311 6.96 5.26 -11.39
CA VAL A 311 7.54 6.56 -11.04
C VAL A 311 8.95 6.76 -11.63
N GLN A 312 9.74 5.70 -11.83
CA GLN A 312 11.00 5.83 -12.58
C GLN A 312 10.78 6.29 -14.02
N SER A 313 9.74 5.78 -14.69
CA SER A 313 9.40 6.21 -16.05
C SER A 313 8.95 7.67 -16.10
N ILE A 314 8.21 8.14 -15.09
CA ILE A 314 7.80 9.55 -14.96
C ILE A 314 9.02 10.48 -14.85
N LYS A 315 10.10 10.05 -14.20
CA LYS A 315 11.34 10.85 -14.06
C LYS A 315 12.06 11.12 -15.39
N ASN A 316 11.70 10.42 -16.47
CA ASN A 316 12.19 10.74 -17.80
C ASN A 316 11.55 12.01 -18.39
N ILE A 317 10.41 12.44 -17.84
CA ILE A 317 9.75 13.69 -18.24
C ILE A 317 10.61 14.88 -17.81
N ASN A 318 10.62 15.93 -18.64
CA ASN A 318 11.32 17.17 -18.31
C ASN A 318 10.87 17.69 -16.92
N HIS A 319 11.84 17.90 -16.03
CA HIS A 319 11.57 18.29 -14.65
C HIS A 319 10.76 19.60 -14.53
N ASN A 320 11.02 20.61 -15.37
CA ASN A 320 10.22 21.84 -15.36
C ASN A 320 8.78 21.60 -15.82
N LEU A 321 8.56 20.67 -16.75
CA LEU A 321 7.22 20.29 -17.19
C LEU A 321 6.45 19.63 -16.03
N LEU A 322 7.09 18.74 -15.28
CA LEU A 322 6.49 18.14 -14.07
C LEU A 322 6.21 19.17 -12.97
N LEU A 323 7.14 20.11 -12.72
CA LEU A 323 6.92 21.21 -11.78
C LEU A 323 5.74 22.09 -12.20
N THR A 324 5.63 22.35 -13.50
CA THR A 324 4.53 23.13 -14.07
C THR A 324 3.21 22.39 -13.92
N LEU A 325 3.19 21.08 -14.22
CA LEU A 325 2.01 20.22 -14.02
C LEU A 325 1.58 20.24 -12.56
N GLN A 326 2.51 19.99 -11.63
CA GLN A 326 2.25 20.00 -10.18
C GLN A 326 1.64 21.33 -9.73
N LYS A 327 2.20 22.45 -10.20
CA LYS A 327 1.70 23.78 -9.87
C LYS A 327 0.27 24.00 -10.39
N PHE A 328 0.01 23.70 -11.66
CA PHE A 328 -1.33 23.86 -12.23
C PHE A 328 -2.35 22.94 -11.56
N ALA A 329 -1.92 21.73 -11.20
CA ALA A 329 -2.76 20.81 -10.44
C ALA A 329 -3.11 21.38 -9.05
N ALA A 330 -2.17 22.03 -8.38
CA ALA A 330 -2.37 22.64 -7.07
C ALA A 330 -3.41 23.79 -7.06
N ASP A 331 -3.60 24.47 -8.20
CA ASP A 331 -4.50 25.63 -8.32
C ASP A 331 -5.98 25.22 -8.49
N ILE A 332 -6.30 23.92 -8.55
CA ILE A 332 -7.66 23.42 -8.77
C ILE A 332 -8.47 23.39 -7.45
N PRO A 333 -9.64 24.06 -7.36
CA PRO A 333 -10.24 24.45 -6.07
C PRO A 333 -10.81 23.36 -5.15
N ASP A 334 -10.90 22.10 -5.56
CA ASP A 334 -11.50 21.02 -4.76
C ASP A 334 -10.51 19.93 -4.32
N GLY A 335 -9.21 20.20 -4.51
CA GLY A 335 -8.14 19.39 -3.93
C GLY A 335 -7.80 18.15 -4.75
N THR A 336 -6.53 18.11 -5.16
CA THR A 336 -5.77 16.93 -5.60
C THR A 336 -6.07 16.34 -6.99
N PRO A 337 -5.75 17.03 -8.10
CA PRO A 337 -5.48 16.36 -9.36
C PRO A 337 -4.08 15.74 -9.26
N HIS A 338 -4.01 14.68 -8.47
CA HIS A 338 -2.88 13.79 -8.51
C HIS A 338 -3.04 12.88 -9.71
N LEU A 339 -1.92 12.44 -10.26
CA LEU A 339 -1.92 11.16 -10.93
C LEU A 339 -2.18 10.11 -9.85
N ILE A 340 -3.40 9.57 -9.83
CA ILE A 340 -3.78 8.48 -8.94
C ILE A 340 -3.28 7.18 -9.55
N ILE A 341 -2.52 6.40 -8.80
CA ILE A 341 -2.12 5.04 -9.20
C ILE A 341 -2.80 4.08 -8.23
N ALA A 342 -3.75 3.31 -8.74
CA ALA A 342 -4.66 2.51 -7.94
C ALA A 342 -4.58 1.02 -8.28
N ASP A 343 -4.83 0.16 -7.29
CA ASP A 343 -4.91 -1.29 -7.48
C ASP A 343 -6.35 -1.78 -7.73
N TYR A 344 -7.24 -0.91 -8.19
CA TYR A 344 -8.65 -1.18 -8.48
C TYR A 344 -9.09 -0.51 -9.79
N LYS A 345 -10.33 -0.77 -10.21
CA LYS A 345 -10.90 -0.20 -11.45
C LYS A 345 -11.06 1.32 -11.34
N PRO A 346 -10.81 2.11 -12.39
CA PRO A 346 -10.93 3.57 -12.33
C PRO A 346 -12.22 4.08 -11.67
N THR A 347 -13.35 3.48 -12.03
CA THR A 347 -14.71 3.83 -11.55
C THR A 347 -14.99 3.45 -10.09
N GLU A 348 -14.07 2.81 -9.37
CA GLU A 348 -14.16 2.62 -7.92
C GLU A 348 -13.60 3.81 -7.13
N HIS A 349 -12.86 4.72 -7.78
CA HIS A 349 -12.45 5.99 -7.19
C HIS A 349 -13.62 6.99 -7.20
N GLU A 350 -13.75 7.81 -6.15
CA GLU A 350 -14.87 8.75 -5.99
C GLU A 350 -15.02 9.74 -7.16
N ALA A 351 -13.91 10.20 -7.72
CA ALA A 351 -13.91 11.10 -8.88
C ALA A 351 -14.56 10.48 -10.14
N PHE A 352 -14.58 9.15 -10.26
CA PHE A 352 -15.06 8.42 -11.43
C PHE A 352 -16.26 7.52 -11.12
N GLU A 353 -16.77 7.54 -9.87
CA GLU A 353 -17.84 6.64 -9.41
C GLU A 353 -19.13 6.79 -10.22
N HIS A 354 -19.40 8.00 -10.73
CA HIS A 354 -20.56 8.29 -11.57
C HIS A 354 -20.56 7.53 -12.92
N MET A 355 -19.41 6.98 -13.34
CA MET A 355 -19.25 6.18 -14.56
C MET A 355 -19.38 4.67 -14.31
N LYS A 356 -19.47 4.25 -13.05
CA LYS A 356 -19.46 2.86 -12.65
C LYS A 356 -20.57 2.05 -13.33
N GLY A 357 -20.18 0.87 -13.84
CA GLY A 357 -21.09 -0.04 -14.54
C GLY A 357 -21.12 0.16 -16.06
N ASN A 358 -20.43 1.17 -16.60
CA ASN A 358 -20.05 1.19 -18.00
C ASN A 358 -18.84 0.25 -18.19
N PRO A 359 -18.93 -0.80 -19.03
CA PRO A 359 -17.82 -1.72 -19.27
C PRO A 359 -16.56 -1.07 -19.85
N GLU A 360 -16.68 0.01 -20.63
CA GLU A 360 -15.51 0.70 -21.18
C GLU A 360 -14.73 1.42 -20.05
N ASP A 361 -15.43 2.17 -19.20
CA ASP A 361 -14.82 2.92 -18.10
C ASP A 361 -14.33 1.99 -16.96
N ASP A 362 -15.10 0.95 -16.63
CA ASP A 362 -14.74 -0.02 -15.59
C ASP A 362 -13.46 -0.80 -15.94
N ASN A 363 -13.22 -1.05 -17.24
CA ASN A 363 -12.08 -1.80 -17.73
C ASN A 363 -10.98 -0.92 -18.33
N ALA A 364 -11.11 0.41 -18.25
CA ALA A 364 -10.09 1.33 -18.73
C ALA A 364 -8.76 1.13 -17.96
N LEU A 365 -7.64 1.20 -18.67
CA LEU A 365 -6.30 1.07 -18.07
C LEU A 365 -5.94 2.32 -17.26
N GLY A 366 -6.41 3.47 -17.72
CA GLY A 366 -6.38 4.75 -17.05
C GLY A 366 -7.51 5.64 -17.57
N LEU A 367 -7.75 6.76 -16.89
CA LEU A 367 -8.69 7.78 -17.31
C LEU A 367 -8.17 9.16 -16.90
N HIS A 368 -8.25 10.09 -17.84
CA HIS A 368 -8.18 11.52 -17.57
C HIS A 368 -9.54 12.18 -17.86
N LYS A 369 -9.99 13.08 -16.98
CA LYS A 369 -11.23 13.85 -17.19
C LYS A 369 -10.96 15.33 -17.10
N THR A 370 -11.33 16.07 -18.15
CA THR A 370 -11.21 17.53 -18.19
C THR A 370 -12.38 18.25 -17.49
N ASP A 371 -13.44 17.52 -17.17
CA ASP A 371 -14.58 18.00 -16.38
C ASP A 371 -14.49 17.51 -14.91
N GLY A 372 -15.12 18.24 -13.99
CA GLY A 372 -15.29 17.75 -12.61
C GLY A 372 -14.00 17.54 -11.80
N GLY A 373 -12.95 18.34 -12.03
CA GLY A 373 -11.77 18.39 -11.15
C GLY A 373 -10.42 18.03 -11.80
N HIS A 374 -10.38 17.75 -13.10
CA HIS A 374 -9.14 17.43 -13.84
C HIS A 374 -8.42 16.16 -13.32
N ASN A 375 -9.19 15.17 -12.90
CA ASN A 375 -8.69 13.97 -12.23
C ASN A 375 -8.06 13.00 -13.24
N THR A 376 -6.95 12.38 -12.82
CA THR A 376 -6.23 11.38 -13.61
C THR A 376 -6.03 10.13 -12.75
N ILE A 377 -6.38 8.96 -13.27
CA ILE A 377 -6.19 7.68 -12.58
C ILE A 377 -5.60 6.63 -13.52
N VAL A 378 -4.73 5.78 -13.00
CA VAL A 378 -4.19 4.58 -13.65
C VAL A 378 -4.52 3.38 -12.78
N SER A 379 -5.07 2.34 -13.39
CA SER A 379 -5.44 1.09 -12.73
C SER A 379 -4.38 0.02 -12.97
N LEU A 380 -3.55 -0.27 -11.97
CA LEU A 380 -2.58 -1.37 -12.02
C LEU A 380 -3.29 -2.72 -12.22
N LEU A 381 -4.46 -2.90 -11.59
CA LEU A 381 -5.28 -4.10 -11.74
C LEU A 381 -5.68 -4.35 -13.20
N ASN A 382 -6.21 -3.33 -13.88
CA ASN A 382 -6.66 -3.48 -15.26
C ASN A 382 -5.49 -3.70 -16.22
N ASN A 383 -4.34 -3.06 -15.98
CA ASN A 383 -3.11 -3.31 -16.75
C ASN A 383 -2.65 -4.76 -16.61
N ILE A 384 -2.63 -5.31 -15.39
CA ILE A 384 -2.26 -6.72 -15.17
C ILE A 384 -3.25 -7.68 -15.86
N ILE A 385 -4.56 -7.46 -15.68
CA ILE A 385 -5.59 -8.34 -16.27
C ILE A 385 -5.53 -8.36 -17.80
N GLN A 386 -5.21 -7.22 -18.40
CA GLN A 386 -5.15 -7.06 -19.85
C GLN A 386 -3.75 -7.24 -20.44
N GLU A 387 -2.77 -7.60 -19.61
CA GLU A 387 -1.36 -7.78 -19.99
C GLU A 387 -0.80 -6.54 -20.73
N GLN A 388 -1.12 -5.35 -20.23
CA GLN A 388 -0.71 -4.06 -20.78
C GLN A 388 0.42 -3.43 -19.97
N ASP A 389 1.22 -2.59 -20.64
CA ASP A 389 2.36 -1.89 -20.04
C ASP A 389 1.89 -0.66 -19.24
N GLU A 390 1.89 -0.78 -17.91
CA GLU A 390 1.50 0.27 -16.99
C GLU A 390 2.38 1.53 -17.08
N HIS A 391 3.64 1.42 -17.54
CA HIS A 391 4.50 2.58 -17.74
C HIS A 391 4.00 3.42 -18.92
N LEU A 392 3.66 2.76 -20.03
CA LEU A 392 3.10 3.44 -21.20
C LEU A 392 1.74 4.03 -20.88
N THR A 393 0.85 3.27 -20.24
CA THR A 393 -0.46 3.76 -19.78
C THR A 393 -0.30 5.01 -18.90
N THR A 394 0.61 4.96 -17.93
CA THR A 394 0.82 6.12 -17.04
C THR A 394 1.31 7.36 -17.78
N LEU A 395 2.26 7.20 -18.70
CA LEU A 395 2.75 8.31 -19.49
C LEU A 395 1.68 8.84 -20.47
N HIS A 396 0.84 7.96 -21.02
CA HIS A 396 -0.32 8.33 -21.82
C HIS A 396 -1.27 9.23 -21.03
N GLU A 397 -1.71 8.80 -19.84
CA GLU A 397 -2.63 9.58 -19.01
C GLU A 397 -2.01 10.92 -18.53
N LEU A 398 -0.70 10.94 -18.25
CA LEU A 398 0.02 12.19 -18.02
C LEU A 398 0.05 13.08 -19.26
N GLY A 399 0.08 12.50 -20.46
CA GLY A 399 -0.04 13.23 -21.72
C GLY A 399 -1.35 14.00 -21.80
N HIS A 400 -2.48 13.34 -21.49
CA HIS A 400 -3.79 13.99 -21.38
C HIS A 400 -3.78 15.11 -20.33
N ALA A 401 -3.25 14.85 -19.14
CA ALA A 401 -3.17 15.85 -18.08
C ALA A 401 -2.28 17.06 -18.47
N VAL A 402 -1.19 16.84 -19.19
CA VAL A 402 -0.32 17.91 -19.69
C VAL A 402 -1.03 18.74 -20.77
N ASP A 403 -1.71 18.09 -21.72
CA ASP A 403 -2.48 18.78 -22.75
C ASP A 403 -3.57 19.67 -22.13
N ASP A 404 -4.32 19.13 -21.18
CA ASP A 404 -5.42 19.85 -20.52
C ASP A 404 -4.92 20.95 -19.57
N LEU A 405 -4.06 20.62 -18.60
CA LEU A 405 -3.72 21.53 -17.52
C LEU A 405 -2.72 22.61 -17.93
N ILE A 406 -1.69 22.24 -18.67
CA ILE A 406 -0.60 23.16 -19.04
C ILE A 406 -0.95 23.88 -20.33
N PHE A 407 -1.38 23.14 -21.35
CA PHE A 407 -1.53 23.67 -22.69
C PHE A 407 -2.95 24.05 -23.08
N LYS A 408 -3.93 23.80 -22.21
CA LYS A 408 -5.34 24.16 -22.41
C LYS A 408 -5.89 23.55 -23.70
N GLN A 409 -5.65 22.24 -23.87
CA GLN A 409 -6.10 21.40 -24.97
C GLN A 409 -5.50 21.83 -26.31
N ILE A 410 -4.16 21.93 -26.36
CA ILE A 410 -3.43 22.30 -27.58
C ILE A 410 -3.62 21.26 -28.69
N SER A 411 -3.90 20.00 -28.32
CA SER A 411 -4.28 18.93 -29.26
C SER A 411 -5.45 19.32 -30.16
N LYS A 412 -6.43 20.07 -29.62
CA LYS A 412 -7.62 20.57 -30.35
C LYS A 412 -7.34 21.80 -31.21
N GLY A 413 -6.18 22.43 -31.06
CA GLY A 413 -5.80 23.60 -31.84
C GLY A 413 -5.54 23.28 -33.31
N ASP A 414 -5.76 24.26 -34.18
CA ASP A 414 -5.58 24.10 -35.64
C ASP A 414 -4.18 23.57 -36.02
N VAL A 415 -3.15 24.03 -35.29
CA VAL A 415 -1.75 23.64 -35.55
C VAL A 415 -1.54 22.15 -35.29
N PHE A 416 -1.99 21.63 -34.14
CA PHE A 416 -1.80 20.22 -33.81
C PHE A 416 -2.73 19.33 -34.64
N ASN A 417 -3.96 19.79 -34.94
CA ASN A 417 -4.84 19.10 -35.88
C ASN A 417 -4.20 18.89 -37.26
N MET A 418 -3.45 19.87 -37.79
CA MET A 418 -2.71 19.71 -39.04
C MET A 418 -1.60 18.65 -38.93
N ILE A 419 -0.92 18.57 -37.78
CA ILE A 419 0.09 17.54 -37.50
C ILE A 419 -0.58 16.16 -37.46
N TYR A 420 -1.64 16.03 -36.68
CA TYR A 420 -2.42 14.81 -36.53
C TYR A 420 -2.93 14.28 -37.87
N GLN A 421 -3.57 15.09 -38.72
CA GLN A 421 -4.07 14.61 -40.02
C GLN A 421 -2.96 14.08 -40.94
N LYS A 422 -1.73 14.56 -40.77
CA LYS A 422 -0.56 14.10 -41.53
C LYS A 422 0.05 12.81 -40.96
N GLU A 423 -0.02 12.62 -39.65
CA GLU A 423 0.77 11.60 -38.94
C GLU A 423 -0.04 10.54 -38.20
N LYS A 424 -1.38 10.64 -38.14
CA LYS A 424 -2.25 9.64 -37.48
C LYS A 424 -2.10 8.22 -37.99
N ASP A 425 -1.67 8.06 -39.25
CA ASP A 425 -1.40 6.76 -39.85
C ASP A 425 -0.13 6.08 -39.30
N PHE A 426 0.65 6.77 -38.46
CA PHE A 426 1.71 6.17 -37.64
C PHE A 426 1.16 5.03 -36.78
N PHE A 427 -0.03 5.21 -36.21
CA PHE A 427 -0.69 4.16 -35.44
C PHE A 427 -1.56 3.26 -36.33
N PRO A 428 -1.57 1.94 -36.04
CA PRO A 428 -2.39 0.98 -36.76
C PRO A 428 -3.88 1.15 -36.42
N ASN A 429 -4.75 0.58 -37.26
CA ASN A 429 -6.16 0.41 -36.90
C ASN A 429 -6.37 -1.05 -36.46
N ASP A 430 -6.01 -1.36 -35.22
CA ASP A 430 -5.94 -2.71 -34.64
C ASP A 430 -7.08 -3.06 -33.67
N GLY A 431 -7.99 -2.13 -33.43
CA GLY A 431 -9.08 -2.25 -32.46
C GLY A 431 -8.68 -1.99 -31.01
N GLY A 432 -7.43 -1.56 -30.75
CA GLY A 432 -6.92 -1.19 -29.43
C GLY A 432 -6.41 0.25 -29.37
N ALA A 433 -5.39 0.50 -28.54
CA ALA A 433 -4.80 1.83 -28.35
C ALA A 433 -4.38 2.52 -29.67
N GLY A 434 -3.84 1.75 -30.63
CA GLY A 434 -3.51 2.27 -31.96
C GLY A 434 -4.73 2.81 -32.71
N SER A 435 -5.86 2.10 -32.67
CA SER A 435 -7.12 2.57 -33.25
C SER A 435 -7.63 3.85 -32.57
N HIS A 436 -7.54 3.94 -31.25
CA HIS A 436 -7.95 5.14 -30.51
C HIS A 436 -7.11 6.35 -30.95
N ALA A 437 -5.78 6.22 -30.90
CA ALA A 437 -4.83 7.24 -31.35
C ALA A 437 -5.03 7.66 -32.81
N LYS A 438 -5.44 6.75 -33.68
CA LYS A 438 -5.68 7.03 -35.10
C LYS A 438 -7.00 7.76 -35.35
N SER A 439 -7.97 7.61 -34.46
CA SER A 439 -9.34 8.10 -34.61
C SER A 439 -9.61 9.42 -33.88
N ASP A 440 -8.86 9.69 -32.82
CA ASP A 440 -9.03 10.85 -31.95
C ASP A 440 -7.69 11.62 -31.78
N VAL A 441 -7.76 12.95 -31.84
CA VAL A 441 -6.56 13.82 -31.80
C VAL A 441 -5.98 13.97 -30.40
N GLU A 442 -6.81 13.90 -29.36
CA GLU A 442 -6.40 13.94 -27.96
C GLU A 442 -5.66 12.64 -27.64
N GLU A 443 -6.24 11.50 -28.04
CA GLU A 443 -5.61 10.18 -27.91
C GLU A 443 -4.29 10.09 -28.70
N PHE A 444 -4.23 10.67 -29.91
CA PHE A 444 -2.99 10.75 -30.68
C PHE A 444 -1.89 11.50 -29.93
N PHE A 445 -2.25 12.64 -29.31
CA PHE A 445 -1.32 13.44 -28.52
C PHE A 445 -0.79 12.63 -27.33
N ALA A 446 -1.69 12.03 -26.55
CA ALA A 446 -1.35 11.26 -25.35
C ALA A 446 -0.49 10.04 -25.66
N GLU A 447 -0.83 9.27 -26.69
CA GLU A 447 -0.04 8.12 -27.15
C GLU A 447 1.36 8.52 -27.62
N CYS A 448 1.46 9.60 -28.41
CA CYS A 448 2.77 10.10 -28.82
C CYS A 448 3.57 10.61 -27.62
N PHE A 449 2.93 11.23 -26.62
CA PHE A 449 3.59 11.68 -25.40
C PHE A 449 4.17 10.50 -24.63
N GLY A 450 3.39 9.41 -24.49
CA GLY A 450 3.84 8.14 -23.94
C GLY A 450 5.08 7.60 -24.66
N TYR A 451 5.02 7.50 -25.99
CA TYR A 451 6.16 7.04 -26.80
C TYR A 451 7.39 7.93 -26.64
N TYR A 452 7.22 9.24 -26.49
CA TYR A 452 8.33 10.18 -26.38
C TYR A 452 9.12 10.00 -25.08
N TYR A 453 8.45 9.69 -23.96
CA TYR A 453 9.08 9.61 -22.64
C TYR A 453 9.33 8.19 -22.12
N LEU A 454 8.74 7.15 -22.71
CA LEU A 454 8.85 5.77 -22.23
C LEU A 454 10.31 5.27 -22.25
N ASN A 455 10.93 5.20 -23.43
CA ASN A 455 12.33 4.82 -23.57
C ASN A 455 12.92 5.28 -24.92
N ASN A 456 14.22 5.04 -25.13
CA ASN A 456 14.90 5.45 -26.37
C ASN A 456 14.32 4.77 -27.62
N ASP A 457 13.89 3.51 -27.53
CA ASP A 457 13.39 2.77 -28.68
C ASP A 457 12.00 3.29 -29.11
N SER A 458 11.10 3.53 -28.16
CA SER A 458 9.79 4.14 -28.44
C SER A 458 9.95 5.56 -28.98
N ARG A 459 10.88 6.33 -28.42
CA ARG A 459 11.16 7.70 -28.84
C ARG A 459 11.72 7.78 -30.25
N GLU A 460 12.63 6.86 -30.62
CA GLU A 460 13.14 6.76 -31.99
C GLU A 460 12.07 6.24 -32.97
N LYS A 461 11.17 5.34 -32.55
CA LYS A 461 9.99 4.97 -33.38
C LYS A 461 9.13 6.19 -33.68
N LEU A 462 8.81 7.00 -32.67
CA LEU A 462 8.04 8.24 -32.85
C LEU A 462 8.75 9.22 -33.79
N LYS A 463 10.06 9.42 -33.59
CA LYS A 463 10.86 10.31 -34.45
C LYS A 463 10.84 9.91 -35.92
N ASN A 464 10.82 8.61 -36.21
CA ASN A 464 10.82 8.10 -37.58
C ASN A 464 9.40 8.04 -38.18
N GLY A 465 8.39 7.70 -37.38
CA GLY A 465 7.01 7.48 -37.85
C GLY A 465 6.11 8.72 -37.82
N ALA A 466 6.31 9.61 -36.83
CA ALA A 466 5.60 10.87 -36.66
C ALA A 466 6.59 12.03 -36.35
N PRO A 467 7.52 12.34 -37.28
CA PRO A 467 8.60 13.29 -37.05
C PRO A 467 8.14 14.71 -36.71
N THR A 468 6.99 15.15 -37.23
CA THR A 468 6.46 16.49 -36.95
C THR A 468 5.96 16.57 -35.51
N THR A 469 5.31 15.51 -35.02
CA THR A 469 4.86 15.34 -33.63
C THR A 469 6.05 15.23 -32.68
N TYR A 470 7.07 14.43 -33.02
CA TYR A 470 8.33 14.39 -32.27
C TYR A 470 8.95 15.78 -32.12
N ASN A 471 9.06 16.54 -33.22
CA ASN A 471 9.60 17.90 -33.21
C ASN A 471 8.72 18.88 -32.41
N PHE A 472 7.40 18.68 -32.44
CA PHE A 472 6.46 19.43 -31.63
C PHE A 472 6.75 19.23 -30.14
N PHE A 473 7.00 18.00 -29.69
CA PHE A 473 7.38 17.76 -28.29
C PHE A 473 8.79 18.26 -27.96
N GLU A 474 9.75 18.02 -28.84
CA GLU A 474 11.14 18.44 -28.63
C GLU A 474 11.28 19.95 -28.45
N LYS A 475 10.44 20.75 -29.12
CA LYS A 475 10.49 22.22 -29.08
C LYS A 475 9.38 22.86 -28.22
N GLY A 476 8.18 22.29 -28.27
CA GLY A 476 6.97 22.85 -27.68
C GLY A 476 6.79 22.51 -26.20
N LEU A 477 7.41 21.45 -25.69
CA LEU A 477 7.38 21.07 -24.27
C LEU A 477 8.56 21.64 -23.46
N GLN A 478 9.40 22.51 -24.05
CA GLN A 478 10.48 23.20 -23.34
C GLN A 478 9.91 24.41 -22.58
N ILE A 479 9.37 24.17 -21.38
CA ILE A 479 8.84 25.21 -20.48
C ILE A 479 9.84 25.54 -19.36
#